data_AF-A0A2R5G602-F1
#
_entry.id   AF-A0A2R5G602-F1
#
_cell.length_a   1.000
_cell.length_b   1.000
_cell.length_c   1.000
_cell.angle_alpha   90.00
_cell.angle_beta   90.00
_cell.angle_gamma   90.00
#
_symmetry.space_group_name_H-M   'P 1'
#
loop_
_entity.id
_entity.type
_entity.pdbx_description
1 polymer ?
#
loop_
_entity_poly.entity_id
_entity_poly.type
_entity_poly.pdbx_seq_one_letter_code
_entity_poly.pdbx_strand_id
1 'polypeptide(L)'
;MTPNLVEKDDDGWYPQLRMHYYLTLGREFLTNRDTKRAASQLEAGENSIWKPDFNKGQLLPAVLLLEEVNLLQLLTPGERLRGSDEKMVEFKALALKHRHIIKNYLNVSISEKHTPIAIAQKLLAKIDLKLAYVGRLGKRENRECVYRFVAPDDQRDSIFGQWLNRDEVFQSELVSVSNNISTTTPVTDTTSLSISHNCSIDNPRTRSIKDASISPRPRFS
;
A
#
# COMPACT_ATOMS: atom_id res chain seq x y z
N MET A 1 29.31 6.78 -6.92
CA MET A 1 27.97 6.61 -7.51
C MET A 1 28.10 6.81 -9.01
N THR A 2 27.51 5.95 -9.84
CA THR A 2 27.55 6.10 -11.31
C THR A 2 26.51 7.13 -11.76
N PRO A 3 26.83 8.08 -12.66
CA PRO A 3 25.93 9.16 -13.08
C PRO A 3 24.54 8.69 -13.56
N ASN A 4 24.50 7.53 -14.23
CA ASN A 4 23.28 6.92 -14.77
C ASN A 4 22.27 6.48 -13.69
N LEU A 5 22.74 6.24 -12.45
CA LEU A 5 21.86 5.85 -11.34
C LEU A 5 21.19 7.06 -10.68
N VAL A 6 21.87 8.21 -10.69
CA VAL A 6 21.38 9.46 -10.11
C VAL A 6 20.26 10.03 -10.98
N GLU A 7 20.45 10.04 -12.30
CA GLU A 7 19.44 10.53 -13.26
C GLU A 7 18.14 9.71 -13.22
N LYS A 8 18.24 8.38 -13.07
CA LYS A 8 17.06 7.51 -12.89
C LYS A 8 16.33 7.74 -11.55
N ASP A 9 17.06 8.13 -10.50
CA ASP A 9 16.45 8.44 -9.21
C ASP A 9 15.60 9.72 -9.29
N ASP A 10 16.12 10.74 -9.98
CA ASP A 10 15.42 12.01 -10.24
C ASP A 10 14.12 11.81 -11.05
N ASP A 11 14.07 10.79 -11.92
CA ASP A 11 12.88 10.41 -12.70
C ASP A 11 11.82 9.61 -11.91
N GLY A 12 12.05 9.35 -10.61
CA GLY A 12 11.08 8.69 -9.74
C GLY A 12 11.12 7.16 -9.75
N TRP A 13 12.24 6.57 -10.21
CA TRP A 13 12.45 5.12 -10.25
C TRP A 13 12.53 4.50 -8.85
N TYR A 14 13.18 5.17 -7.90
CA TYR A 14 13.39 4.64 -6.57
C TYR A 14 12.07 4.38 -5.79
N PRO A 15 11.09 5.30 -5.76
CA PRO A 15 9.76 5.00 -5.22
C PRO A 15 9.08 3.77 -5.85
N GLN A 16 9.27 3.55 -7.16
CA GLN A 16 8.69 2.40 -7.87
C GLN A 16 9.39 1.09 -7.47
N LEU A 17 10.72 1.08 -7.45
CA LEU A 17 11.50 -0.06 -6.97
C LEU A 17 11.17 -0.40 -5.51
N ARG A 18 11.05 0.62 -4.66
CA ARG A 18 10.67 0.45 -3.26
C ARG A 18 9.30 -0.21 -3.13
N MET A 19 8.30 0.23 -3.89
CA MET A 19 6.99 -0.40 -3.91
C MET A 19 7.08 -1.87 -4.38
N HIS A 20 7.85 -2.14 -5.44
CA HIS A 20 8.02 -3.49 -5.97
C HIS A 20 8.70 -4.44 -4.97
N TYR A 21 9.73 -3.96 -4.28
CA TYR A 21 10.42 -4.70 -3.22
C TYR A 21 9.45 -5.12 -2.11
N TYR A 22 8.65 -4.19 -1.59
CA TYR A 22 7.69 -4.49 -0.52
C TYR A 22 6.51 -5.36 -0.96
N LEU A 23 6.20 -5.38 -2.26
CA LEU A 23 5.20 -6.27 -2.83
C LEU A 23 5.73 -7.71 -2.99
N THR A 24 7.06 -7.92 -2.93
CA THR A 24 7.70 -9.21 -3.24
C THR A 24 8.50 -9.75 -2.05
N LEU A 25 9.70 -9.23 -1.82
CA LEU A 25 10.65 -9.74 -0.82
C LEU A 25 10.47 -9.07 0.54
N GLY A 26 10.26 -7.76 0.56
CA GLY A 26 10.32 -6.95 1.78
C GLY A 26 9.04 -6.90 2.60
N ARG A 27 8.02 -7.69 2.26
CA ARG A 27 6.65 -7.54 2.75
C ARG A 27 6.53 -7.58 4.28
N GLU A 28 7.35 -8.40 4.94
CA GLU A 28 7.37 -8.54 6.39
C GLU A 28 7.90 -7.30 7.13
N PHE A 29 8.81 -6.55 6.52
CA PHE A 29 9.42 -5.35 7.11
C PHE A 29 8.55 -4.10 6.96
N LEU A 30 7.53 -4.17 6.11
CA LEU A 30 6.71 -3.03 5.69
C LEU A 30 5.95 -2.40 6.87
N THR A 31 5.39 -3.20 7.77
CA THR A 31 4.65 -2.69 8.95
C THR A 31 5.56 -1.86 9.84
N ASN A 32 6.78 -2.35 10.14
CA ASN A 32 7.74 -1.61 10.96
C ASN A 32 8.17 -0.30 10.29
N ARG A 33 8.36 -0.32 8.97
CA ARG A 33 8.70 0.86 8.17
C ARG A 33 7.59 1.91 8.20
N ASP A 34 6.33 1.51 7.98
CA ASP A 34 5.18 2.43 7.96
C ASP A 34 4.90 3.01 9.35
N THR A 35 4.98 2.20 10.42
CA THR A 35 4.87 2.69 11.81
C THR A 35 5.89 3.77 12.13
N LYS A 36 7.16 3.56 11.77
CA LYS A 36 8.21 4.57 11.95
C LYS A 36 7.93 5.82 11.13
N ARG A 37 7.52 5.65 9.87
CA ARG A 37 7.21 6.78 8.99
C ARG A 37 6.05 7.61 9.54
N ALA A 38 5.02 6.95 10.07
CA ALA A 38 3.88 7.60 10.71
C ALA A 38 4.30 8.40 11.95
N ALA A 39 5.15 7.81 12.82
CA ALA A 39 5.69 8.50 13.99
C ALA A 39 6.48 9.76 13.60
N SER A 40 7.42 9.64 12.65
CA SER A 40 8.20 10.81 12.19
C SER A 40 7.34 11.89 11.53
N GLN A 41 6.27 11.51 10.82
CA GLN A 41 5.33 12.49 10.23
C GLN A 41 4.54 13.24 11.31
N LEU A 42 4.15 12.55 12.39
CA LEU A 42 3.45 13.16 13.52
C LEU A 42 4.35 14.15 14.27
N GLU A 43 5.60 13.78 14.50
CA GLU A 43 6.61 14.64 15.15
C GLU A 43 6.90 15.90 14.31
N ALA A 44 7.17 15.73 13.01
CA ALA A 44 7.44 16.85 12.12
C ALA A 44 6.24 17.78 11.89
N GLY A 45 5.02 17.25 12.07
CA GLY A 45 3.77 18.00 11.93
C GLY A 45 3.27 18.65 13.21
N GLU A 46 4.06 18.66 14.30
CA GLU A 46 3.65 19.18 15.61
C GLU A 46 2.32 18.55 16.10
N ASN A 47 2.19 17.23 15.96
CA ASN A 47 0.97 16.45 16.22
C ASN A 47 -0.23 16.75 15.30
N SER A 48 -0.01 17.45 14.18
CA SER A 48 -1.01 17.65 13.12
C SER A 48 -0.65 16.83 11.88
N ILE A 49 -1.63 16.13 11.31
CA ILE A 49 -1.44 15.27 10.14
C ILE A 49 -2.37 15.71 9.01
N TRP A 50 -1.76 16.09 7.87
CA TRP A 50 -2.51 16.27 6.63
C TRP A 50 -2.66 14.93 5.89
N LYS A 51 -3.91 14.46 5.74
CA LYS A 51 -4.22 13.13 5.21
C LYS A 51 -3.59 12.81 3.84
N PRO A 52 -3.59 13.71 2.84
CA PRO A 52 -2.96 13.43 1.55
C PRO A 52 -1.47 13.11 1.65
N ASP A 53 -0.71 13.83 2.47
CA ASP A 53 0.74 13.60 2.62
C ASP A 53 1.03 12.39 3.51
N PHE A 54 0.19 12.14 4.50
CA PHE A 54 0.22 10.88 5.25
C PHE A 54 0.03 9.69 4.31
N ASN A 55 -1.04 9.67 3.52
CA ASN A 55 -1.35 8.57 2.60
C ASN A 55 -0.26 8.34 1.55
N LYS A 56 0.33 9.40 1.00
CA LYS A 56 1.48 9.28 0.08
C LYS A 56 2.72 8.69 0.76
N GLY A 57 2.87 8.92 2.07
CA GLY A 57 4.00 8.45 2.87
C GLY A 57 3.91 6.97 3.25
N GLN A 58 2.70 6.41 3.35
CA GLN A 58 2.44 5.02 3.73
C GLN A 58 2.41 4.11 2.50
N LEU A 59 3.09 2.97 2.60
CA LEU A 59 3.19 1.98 1.51
C LEU A 59 2.33 0.75 1.79
N LEU A 60 2.06 0.41 3.06
CA LEU A 60 1.30 -0.77 3.46
C LEU A 60 -0.11 -0.82 2.83
N PRO A 61 -0.94 0.26 2.88
CA PRO A 61 -2.25 0.20 2.25
C PRO A 61 -2.18 0.04 0.73
N ALA A 62 -1.14 0.62 0.10
CA ALA A 62 -0.93 0.48 -1.34
C ALA A 62 -0.52 -0.95 -1.71
N VAL A 63 0.39 -1.57 -0.95
CA VAL A 63 0.84 -2.95 -1.17
C VAL A 63 -0.31 -3.93 -0.95
N LEU A 64 -1.04 -3.83 0.15
CA LEU A 64 -2.22 -4.68 0.43
C LEU A 64 -3.26 -4.60 -0.69
N LEU A 65 -3.48 -3.41 -1.23
CA LEU A 65 -4.42 -3.21 -2.32
C LEU A 65 -3.93 -3.86 -3.62
N LEU A 66 -2.63 -3.81 -3.91
CA LEU A 66 -2.04 -4.47 -5.08
C LEU A 66 -2.05 -6.00 -4.95
N GLU A 67 -1.90 -6.52 -3.72
CA GLU A 67 -2.10 -7.92 -3.38
C GLU A 67 -3.56 -8.34 -3.60
N GLU A 68 -4.53 -7.56 -3.08
CA GLU A 68 -5.97 -7.87 -3.18
C GLU A 68 -6.47 -7.89 -4.63
N VAL A 69 -5.93 -7.05 -5.51
CA VAL A 69 -6.26 -7.09 -6.95
C VAL A 69 -5.46 -8.14 -7.72
N ASN A 70 -4.62 -8.95 -7.06
CA ASN A 70 -3.78 -9.99 -7.65
C ASN A 70 -2.84 -9.47 -8.77
N LEU A 71 -2.23 -8.30 -8.58
CA LEU A 71 -1.39 -7.68 -9.62
C LEU A 71 -0.22 -8.59 -10.05
N LEU A 72 0.43 -9.27 -9.09
CA LEU A 72 1.60 -10.11 -9.35
C LEU A 72 1.29 -11.32 -10.23
N GLN A 73 0.05 -11.81 -10.25
CA GLN A 73 -0.35 -12.93 -11.11
C GLN A 73 -0.13 -12.60 -12.61
N LEU A 74 -0.23 -11.32 -12.98
CA LEU A 74 -0.01 -10.84 -14.34
C LEU A 74 1.46 -10.89 -14.78
N LEU A 75 2.37 -11.14 -13.84
CA LEU A 75 3.82 -11.19 -14.04
C LEU A 75 4.34 -12.62 -14.23
N THR A 76 3.46 -13.59 -14.47
CA THR A 76 3.86 -14.98 -14.72
C THR A 76 4.65 -15.06 -16.03
N PRO A 77 5.94 -15.45 -16.01
CA PRO A 77 6.75 -15.50 -17.22
C PRO A 77 6.20 -16.48 -18.25
N GLY A 78 6.29 -16.11 -19.53
CA GLY A 78 5.87 -16.96 -20.65
C GLY A 78 4.35 -16.99 -20.89
N GLU A 79 3.54 -16.53 -19.95
CA GLU A 79 2.09 -16.48 -20.10
C GLU A 79 1.65 -15.47 -21.17
N ARG A 80 0.51 -15.72 -21.81
CA ARG A 80 -0.12 -14.81 -22.77
C ARG A 80 -1.41 -14.28 -22.17
N LEU A 81 -1.58 -12.97 -22.19
CA LEU A 81 -2.71 -12.25 -21.62
C LEU A 81 -3.52 -11.56 -22.72
N ARG A 82 -4.82 -11.80 -22.73
CA ARG A 82 -5.80 -11.12 -23.57
C ARG A 82 -6.81 -10.40 -22.70
N GLY A 83 -7.47 -9.40 -23.26
CA GLY A 83 -8.51 -8.66 -22.55
C GLY A 83 -9.69 -9.53 -22.13
N SER A 84 -9.99 -10.60 -22.87
CA SER A 84 -11.11 -11.50 -22.61
C SER A 84 -10.79 -12.65 -21.65
N ASP A 85 -9.53 -12.84 -21.25
CA ASP A 85 -9.17 -13.96 -20.37
C ASP A 85 -9.86 -13.79 -19.01
N GLU A 86 -10.36 -14.88 -18.42
CA GLU A 86 -11.15 -14.88 -17.19
C GLU A 86 -10.45 -14.09 -16.06
N LYS A 87 -9.20 -14.42 -15.77
CA LYS A 87 -8.36 -13.70 -14.80
C LYS A 87 -8.23 -12.19 -15.06
N MET A 88 -8.25 -11.76 -16.33
CA MET A 88 -8.16 -10.33 -16.68
C MET A 88 -9.51 -9.64 -16.42
N VAL A 89 -10.62 -10.33 -16.68
CA VAL A 89 -11.96 -9.85 -16.35
C VAL A 89 -12.14 -9.75 -14.83
N GLU A 90 -11.74 -10.77 -14.07
CA GLU A 90 -11.74 -10.77 -12.61
C GLU A 90 -10.85 -9.66 -12.04
N PHE A 91 -9.62 -9.53 -12.53
CA PHE A 91 -8.71 -8.44 -12.19
C PHE A 91 -9.36 -7.07 -12.39
N LYS A 92 -10.03 -6.84 -13.54
CA LYS A 92 -10.74 -5.60 -13.80
C LYS A 92 -11.88 -5.39 -12.80
N ALA A 93 -12.65 -6.43 -12.47
CA ALA A 93 -13.76 -6.34 -11.52
C ALA A 93 -13.26 -5.93 -10.12
N LEU A 94 -12.18 -6.56 -9.64
CA LEU A 94 -11.53 -6.20 -8.37
C LEU A 94 -11.00 -4.76 -8.42
N ALA A 95 -10.28 -4.38 -9.48
CA ALA A 95 -9.76 -3.02 -9.61
C ALA A 95 -10.87 -1.95 -9.64
N LEU A 96 -12.03 -2.25 -10.24
CA LEU A 96 -13.20 -1.35 -10.23
C LEU A 96 -13.84 -1.26 -8.85
N LYS A 97 -13.96 -2.38 -8.13
CA LYS A 97 -14.46 -2.43 -6.74
C LYS A 97 -13.65 -1.52 -5.82
N HIS A 98 -12.32 -1.53 -5.96
CA HIS A 98 -11.41 -0.75 -5.11
C HIS A 98 -10.96 0.60 -5.69
N ARG A 99 -11.58 1.09 -6.78
CA ARG A 99 -11.13 2.28 -7.54
C ARG A 99 -10.86 3.55 -6.71
N HIS A 100 -11.67 3.79 -5.67
CA HIS A 100 -11.52 4.99 -4.82
C HIS A 100 -10.30 4.87 -3.91
N ILE A 101 -10.04 3.67 -3.39
CA ILE A 101 -8.86 3.37 -2.57
C ILE A 101 -7.61 3.46 -3.46
N ILE A 102 -7.68 2.90 -4.67
CA ILE A 102 -6.60 2.99 -5.67
C ILE A 102 -6.29 4.46 -5.99
N LYS A 103 -7.31 5.31 -6.15
CA LYS A 103 -7.10 6.73 -6.39
C LYS A 103 -6.43 7.42 -5.19
N ASN A 104 -6.81 7.07 -3.97
CA ASN A 104 -6.29 7.72 -2.76
C ASN A 104 -4.82 7.36 -2.46
N TYR A 105 -4.43 6.10 -2.65
CA TYR A 105 -3.10 5.62 -2.26
C TYR A 105 -2.11 5.54 -3.43
N LEU A 106 -2.58 5.20 -4.63
CA LEU A 106 -1.72 5.05 -5.82
C LEU A 106 -1.79 6.24 -6.77
N ASN A 107 -2.73 7.17 -6.53
CA ASN A 107 -3.07 8.28 -7.43
C ASN A 107 -3.45 7.83 -8.86
N VAL A 108 -3.95 6.60 -9.01
CA VAL A 108 -4.36 6.03 -10.30
C VAL A 108 -5.88 6.14 -10.44
N SER A 109 -6.34 6.76 -11.53
CA SER A 109 -7.77 6.83 -11.86
C SER A 109 -8.18 5.64 -12.71
N ILE A 110 -9.14 4.86 -12.20
CA ILE A 110 -9.75 3.70 -12.87
C ILE A 110 -11.21 4.00 -13.15
N SER A 111 -11.67 3.59 -14.34
CA SER A 111 -13.05 3.75 -14.80
C SER A 111 -13.47 2.54 -15.62
N GLU A 112 -14.78 2.31 -15.72
CA GLU A 112 -15.38 1.16 -16.41
C GLU A 112 -15.03 1.08 -17.89
N LYS A 113 -14.77 2.25 -18.52
CA LYS A 113 -14.36 2.39 -19.91
C LYS A 113 -12.97 1.81 -20.19
N HIS A 114 -12.12 1.66 -19.18
CA HIS A 114 -10.81 1.07 -19.38
C HIS A 114 -10.91 -0.42 -19.66
N THR A 115 -10.10 -0.91 -20.59
CA THR A 115 -9.89 -2.35 -20.80
C THR A 115 -9.12 -2.94 -19.61
N PRO A 116 -9.24 -4.25 -19.34
CA PRO A 116 -8.43 -4.90 -18.31
C PRO A 116 -6.93 -4.65 -18.47
N ILE A 117 -6.43 -4.72 -19.71
CA ILE A 117 -5.02 -4.44 -20.03
C ILE A 117 -4.65 -2.98 -19.71
N ALA A 118 -5.51 -2.01 -20.03
CA ALA A 118 -5.22 -0.61 -19.73
C ALA A 118 -5.14 -0.34 -18.21
N ILE A 119 -5.98 -1.02 -17.41
CA ILE A 119 -5.90 -0.96 -15.95
C ILE A 119 -4.61 -1.62 -15.46
N ALA A 120 -4.27 -2.80 -16.00
CA ALA A 120 -3.04 -3.51 -15.65
C ALA A 120 -1.80 -2.64 -15.92
N GLN A 121 -1.68 -2.04 -17.10
CA GLN A 121 -0.54 -1.17 -17.44
C GLN A 121 -0.43 0.03 -16.49
N LYS A 122 -1.56 0.65 -16.12
CA LYS A 122 -1.57 1.77 -15.15
C LYS A 122 -1.07 1.37 -13.76
N LEU A 123 -1.46 0.18 -13.29
CA LEU A 123 -1.02 -0.32 -11.98
C LEU A 123 0.42 -0.82 -12.01
N LEU A 124 0.82 -1.54 -13.06
CA LEU A 124 2.20 -2.01 -13.26
C LEU A 124 3.21 -0.86 -13.36
N ALA A 125 2.82 0.28 -13.95
CA ALA A 125 3.64 1.48 -13.97
C ALA A 125 3.99 2.01 -12.56
N LYS A 126 3.25 1.65 -11.52
CA LYS A 126 3.57 2.02 -10.12
C LYS A 126 4.76 1.26 -9.54
N ILE A 127 5.15 0.15 -10.16
CA ILE A 127 6.27 -0.71 -9.77
C ILE A 127 7.32 -0.82 -10.89
N ASP A 128 7.29 0.12 -11.84
CA ASP A 128 8.17 0.17 -13.01
C ASP A 128 8.18 -1.16 -13.80
N LEU A 129 6.99 -1.72 -14.03
CA LEU A 129 6.79 -2.90 -14.87
C LEU A 129 5.76 -2.61 -15.94
N LYS A 130 5.74 -3.44 -16.99
CA LYS A 130 4.76 -3.35 -18.08
C LYS A 130 4.54 -4.71 -18.73
N LEU A 131 3.38 -4.85 -19.39
CA LEU A 131 3.14 -5.98 -20.28
C LEU A 131 3.59 -5.61 -21.70
N ALA A 132 4.43 -6.44 -22.31
CA ALA A 132 4.86 -6.30 -23.69
C ALA A 132 3.77 -6.80 -24.64
N TYR A 133 3.50 -6.05 -25.71
CA TYR A 133 2.62 -6.49 -26.78
C TYR A 133 3.32 -7.54 -27.65
N VAL A 134 2.65 -8.68 -27.87
CA VAL A 134 3.22 -9.83 -28.60
C VAL A 134 2.58 -9.98 -29.99
N GLY A 135 1.33 -9.56 -30.16
CA GLY A 135 0.64 -9.67 -31.45
C GLY A 135 -0.88 -9.66 -31.32
N ARG A 136 -1.57 -10.09 -32.38
CA ARG A 136 -3.03 -10.30 -32.39
C ARG A 136 -3.35 -11.75 -32.69
N LEU A 137 -4.31 -12.31 -31.96
CA LEU A 137 -4.87 -13.65 -32.21
C LEU A 137 -6.36 -13.54 -32.55
N GLY A 138 -6.84 -14.47 -33.38
CA GLY A 138 -8.25 -14.56 -33.77
C GLY A 138 -8.51 -14.34 -35.26
N LYS A 139 -9.74 -14.65 -35.67
CA LYS A 139 -10.24 -14.38 -37.04
C LYS A 139 -10.52 -12.89 -37.21
N ARG A 140 -10.60 -12.41 -38.46
CA ARG A 140 -10.65 -10.97 -38.84
C ARG A 140 -11.57 -10.11 -37.96
N GLU A 141 -12.74 -10.63 -37.60
CA GLU A 141 -13.77 -9.91 -36.83
C GLU A 141 -13.59 -9.97 -35.31
N ASN A 142 -12.87 -10.98 -34.80
CA ASN A 142 -12.65 -11.21 -33.36
C ASN A 142 -11.15 -11.20 -33.02
N ARG A 143 -10.40 -10.27 -33.61
CA ARG A 143 -8.95 -10.15 -33.35
C ARG A 143 -8.73 -9.46 -32.01
N GLU A 144 -8.01 -10.13 -31.13
CA GLU A 144 -7.62 -9.57 -29.83
C GLU A 144 -6.12 -9.39 -29.72
N CYS A 145 -5.71 -8.29 -29.10
CA CYS A 145 -4.31 -8.04 -28.76
C CYS A 145 -3.86 -8.97 -27.62
N VAL A 146 -2.68 -9.54 -27.79
CA VAL A 146 -2.03 -10.45 -26.85
C VAL A 146 -0.81 -9.77 -26.24
N TYR A 147 -0.71 -9.88 -24.93
CA TYR A 147 0.38 -9.30 -24.15
C TYR A 147 1.10 -10.40 -23.35
N ARG A 148 2.31 -10.10 -22.90
CA ARG A 148 3.12 -10.99 -22.06
C ARG A 148 3.99 -10.16 -21.13
N PHE A 149 4.24 -10.67 -19.93
CA PHE A 149 5.26 -10.09 -19.07
C PHE A 149 6.68 -10.46 -19.54
N VAL A 150 7.53 -9.45 -19.63
CA VAL A 150 8.97 -9.60 -19.87
C VAL A 150 9.67 -8.94 -18.70
N ALA A 151 10.44 -9.73 -17.95
CA ALA A 151 11.20 -9.21 -16.82
C ALA A 151 12.22 -8.16 -17.32
N PRO A 152 12.29 -6.99 -16.68
CA PRO A 152 13.28 -5.98 -17.03
C PRO A 152 14.68 -6.43 -16.62
N ASP A 153 15.67 -5.99 -17.39
CA ASP A 153 17.09 -6.17 -17.07
C ASP A 153 17.67 -4.82 -16.59
N ASP A 154 17.41 -4.48 -15.33
CA ASP A 154 17.69 -3.15 -14.77
C ASP A 154 18.30 -3.17 -13.36
N GLN A 155 19.01 -4.25 -13.02
CA GLN A 155 19.72 -4.46 -11.74
C GLN A 155 18.84 -4.46 -10.48
N ARG A 156 17.51 -4.39 -10.60
CA ARG A 156 16.60 -4.36 -9.44
C ARG A 156 16.82 -5.53 -8.48
N ASP A 157 17.17 -6.71 -8.98
CA ASP A 157 17.43 -7.89 -8.16
C ASP A 157 18.63 -7.70 -7.22
N SER A 158 19.71 -7.05 -7.70
CA SER A 158 20.88 -6.72 -6.87
C SER A 158 20.52 -5.68 -5.80
N ILE A 159 19.73 -4.67 -6.18
CA ILE A 159 19.25 -3.64 -5.25
C ILE A 159 18.37 -4.27 -4.16
N PHE A 160 17.47 -5.17 -4.54
CA PHE A 160 16.58 -5.85 -3.61
C PHE A 160 17.33 -6.75 -2.64
N GLY A 161 18.36 -7.46 -3.11
CA GLY A 161 19.23 -8.25 -2.22
C GLY A 161 19.93 -7.38 -1.17
N GLN A 162 20.42 -6.20 -1.54
CA GLN A 162 21.02 -5.27 -0.58
C GLN A 162 19.99 -4.73 0.44
N TRP A 163 18.77 -4.42 -0.01
CA TRP A 163 17.70 -3.94 0.89
C TRP A 163 17.22 -5.03 1.84
N LEU A 164 17.10 -6.27 1.36
CA LEU A 164 16.73 -7.43 2.17
C LEU A 164 17.74 -7.65 3.29
N ASN A 165 19.03 -7.74 2.95
CA ASN A 165 20.10 -7.90 3.95
C ASN A 165 20.06 -6.80 5.02
N ARG A 166 19.87 -5.55 4.59
CA ARG A 166 19.75 -4.40 5.51
C ARG A 166 18.55 -4.54 6.45
N ASP A 167 17.41 -4.95 5.92
CA ASP A 167 16.17 -5.09 6.69
C ASP A 167 16.25 -6.26 7.68
N GLU A 168 16.84 -7.39 7.28
CA GLU A 168 17.08 -8.55 8.13
C GLU A 168 18.01 -8.20 9.31
N VAL A 169 19.12 -7.50 9.04
CA VAL A 169 20.03 -7.03 10.09
C VAL A 169 19.28 -6.13 11.07
N PHE A 170 18.54 -5.15 10.57
CA PHE A 170 17.77 -4.23 11.40
C PHE A 170 16.71 -4.97 12.26
N GLN A 171 16.04 -5.97 11.69
CA GLN A 171 15.06 -6.77 12.40
C GLN A 171 15.71 -7.62 13.49
N SER A 172 16.88 -8.21 13.23
CA SER A 172 17.63 -9.01 14.22
C SER A 172 18.10 -8.18 15.43
N GLU A 173 18.51 -6.93 15.19
CA GLU A 173 18.91 -5.99 16.24
C GLU A 173 17.72 -5.62 17.14
N LEU A 174 16.55 -5.34 16.56
CA LEU A 174 15.33 -5.07 17.34
C LEU A 174 14.92 -6.24 18.24
N VAL A 175 15.03 -7.47 17.74
CA VAL A 175 14.71 -8.67 18.52
C VAL A 175 15.70 -8.84 19.67
N SER A 176 16.98 -8.58 19.43
CA SER A 176 18.04 -8.66 20.46
C SER A 176 17.83 -7.62 21.58
N VAL A 177 17.41 -6.40 21.23
CA VAL A 177 17.06 -5.33 22.19
C VAL A 177 15.72 -5.58 22.89
N SER A 178 14.85 -6.41 22.35
CA SER A 178 13.62 -6.79 23.05
C SER A 178 13.89 -7.88 24.09
N ASN A 179 14.80 -8.82 23.77
CA ASN A 179 15.12 -9.95 24.65
C ASN A 179 15.93 -9.56 25.90
N ASN A 180 16.75 -8.50 25.83
CA ASN A 180 17.49 -7.98 26.99
C ASN A 180 16.64 -7.04 27.87
N ILE A 181 15.46 -6.61 27.42
CA ILE A 181 14.44 -5.91 28.22
C ILE A 181 13.42 -6.96 28.74
N SER A 182 13.92 -8.00 29.40
CA SER A 182 13.13 -8.78 30.36
C SER A 182 13.46 -8.25 31.75
N THR A 183 12.77 -7.17 32.15
CA THR A 183 12.88 -6.63 33.50
C THR A 183 12.30 -7.61 34.50
N THR A 184 13.21 -8.28 35.19
CA THR A 184 13.09 -8.71 36.58
C THR A 184 12.33 -7.64 37.38
N THR A 185 11.05 -7.87 37.67
CA THR A 185 10.34 -7.12 38.71
C THR A 185 10.78 -7.68 40.07
N PRO A 186 11.38 -6.89 40.96
CA PRO A 186 11.45 -7.28 42.36
C PRO A 186 10.02 -7.29 42.91
N VAL A 187 9.60 -8.45 43.42
CA VAL A 187 8.40 -8.61 44.21
C VAL A 187 8.58 -7.77 45.47
N THR A 188 7.80 -6.71 45.62
CA THR A 188 7.57 -6.08 46.93
C THR A 188 6.10 -6.21 47.28
N ASP A 189 5.89 -6.69 48.49
CA ASP A 189 4.65 -7.24 49.04
C ASP A 189 3.42 -6.32 48.98
N THR A 190 2.30 -7.00 48.78
CA THR A 190 0.95 -6.81 49.32
C THR A 190 0.69 -5.53 50.14
N THR A 191 -0.24 -4.70 49.65
CA THR A 191 -1.33 -4.16 50.48
C THR A 191 -2.56 -3.92 49.61
N SER A 192 -3.57 -4.78 49.79
CA SER A 192 -4.90 -4.66 49.22
C SER A 192 -5.69 -3.59 49.98
N LEU A 193 -6.22 -2.58 49.28
CA LEU A 193 -7.27 -1.71 49.80
C LEU A 193 -8.49 -1.81 48.89
N SER A 194 -9.44 -2.62 49.34
CA SER A 194 -10.80 -2.73 48.83
C SER A 194 -11.58 -1.45 49.13
N ILE A 195 -12.13 -0.81 48.10
CA ILE A 195 -13.19 0.19 48.27
C ILE A 195 -14.47 -0.36 47.64
N SER A 196 -15.46 -0.50 48.51
CA SER A 196 -16.79 -1.07 48.31
C SER A 196 -17.64 -0.25 47.33
N HIS A 197 -18.36 -0.98 46.47
CA HIS A 197 -19.51 -0.49 45.71
C HIS A 197 -20.62 0.01 46.64
N ASN A 198 -21.18 1.18 46.33
CA ASN A 198 -22.60 1.47 46.57
C ASN A 198 -23.17 2.18 45.33
N CYS A 199 -23.97 1.43 44.58
CA CYS A 199 -24.70 1.87 43.40
C CYS A 199 -26.12 2.26 43.85
N SER A 200 -26.46 3.54 43.68
CA SER A 200 -27.85 3.98 43.67
C SER A 200 -28.18 4.48 42.28
N ILE A 201 -29.20 3.84 41.71
CA ILE A 201 -29.78 4.00 40.39
C ILE A 201 -30.47 5.37 40.32
N ASP A 202 -30.29 6.09 39.21
CA ASP A 202 -31.39 6.89 38.64
C ASP A 202 -31.21 7.06 37.12
N ASN A 203 -32.23 6.62 36.39
CA ASN A 203 -32.37 6.71 34.94
C ASN A 203 -33.38 7.82 34.64
N PRO A 204 -33.19 8.65 33.60
CA PRO A 204 -34.34 8.89 32.74
C PRO A 204 -34.05 8.92 31.22
N ARG A 205 -34.94 8.19 30.56
CA ARG A 205 -35.41 8.23 29.17
C ARG A 205 -35.39 9.59 28.44
N THR A 206 -34.95 9.50 27.17
CA THR A 206 -35.45 10.15 25.92
C THR A 206 -35.88 11.62 25.95
N ARG A 207 -35.17 12.47 25.18
CA ARG A 207 -35.79 13.55 24.35
C ARG A 207 -35.00 13.80 23.06
N SER A 208 -35.72 13.79 21.94
CA SER A 208 -35.31 14.33 20.64
C SER A 208 -34.95 15.80 20.73
N ILE A 209 -33.93 16.23 19.98
CA ILE A 209 -33.75 17.63 19.60
C ILE A 209 -33.47 17.67 18.08
N LYS A 210 -34.43 18.26 17.37
CA LYS A 210 -34.30 18.80 16.02
C LYS A 210 -33.50 20.11 16.08
N ASP A 211 -32.96 20.48 14.92
CA ASP A 211 -32.50 21.82 14.54
C ASP A 211 -31.13 22.28 15.09
N ALA A 212 -30.11 22.11 14.24
CA ALA A 212 -28.98 23.04 14.19
C ALA A 212 -28.65 23.34 12.72
N SER A 213 -28.81 24.60 12.38
CA SER A 213 -28.70 25.25 11.08
C SER A 213 -27.29 25.16 10.50
N ILE A 214 -27.23 24.84 9.21
CA ILE A 214 -26.03 24.88 8.37
C ILE A 214 -25.85 26.31 7.87
N SER A 215 -24.75 26.97 8.25
CA SER A 215 -24.29 28.20 7.60
C SER A 215 -23.38 27.87 6.40
N PRO A 216 -23.51 28.54 5.24
CA PRO A 216 -22.66 28.29 4.08
C PRO A 216 -21.34 29.09 4.14
N ARG A 217 -20.25 28.46 3.67
CA ARG A 217 -18.92 29.07 3.48
C ARG A 217 -18.94 30.15 2.38
N PRO A 218 -18.08 31.19 2.47
CA PRO A 218 -17.93 32.18 1.41
C PRO A 218 -17.14 31.61 0.23
N ARG A 219 -17.58 31.95 -0.99
CA ARG A 219 -16.80 31.80 -2.23
C ARG A 219 -15.85 32.98 -2.35
N PHE A 220 -14.57 32.70 -2.56
CA PHE A 220 -13.63 33.69 -3.07
C PHE A 220 -13.72 33.69 -4.60
N SER A 221 -13.96 34.87 -5.16
CA SER A 221 -13.77 35.20 -6.58
C SER A 221 -12.31 35.57 -6.83
#